data_AF-A0A0B2UM78-F1
#
_entry.id   AF-A0A0B2UM78-F1
#
_cell.length_a   1.000
_cell.length_b   1.000
_cell.length_c   1.000
_cell.angle_alpha   90.00
_cell.angle_beta   90.00
_cell.angle_gamma   90.00
#
_symmetry.space_group_name_H-M   'P 1'
#
loop_
_entity.id
_entity.type
_entity.pdbx_description
1 polymer ?
#
loop_
_entity_poly.entity_id
_entity_poly.type
_entity_poly.pdbx_seq_one_letter_code
_entity_poly.pdbx_strand_id
1 'polypeptide(L)'
;MGIKQLSKLLKENCMKGIRERPLSYYSSKSVAVDASMSLYQFLIAVRSEGAMLGVGEAATSHLVGIFYRTIKMVELGILPVYVFDGAPPELKMKELEKRSERRLAADKDYKEAEEAGDKEKMDMHSKRKAKVSSVHVDECKKLLKLMRIPFEDAPSEAEAHCAFLCKKGAVYGVATEDMDALTFGTPVLLRNFFGSNAKKHLVTEYNLELLMKELSLEKSEFIDLCILLGCDYCEGIKGVGPKRALALIREHRNIENIIENERLDVCNDWGYKEARKMFEDLAEAGDTSKYSIDWDAIDREGIVEFLVNQRGFDSIRVNRAVDKLLNSKGKGTQGRLDLFLRGSK
;
A
#
# COMPACT_ATOMS: atom_id res chain seq x y z
N MET A 1 5.73 -6.06 -0.64
CA MET A 1 5.94 -6.09 -2.11
C MET A 1 7.15 -5.17 -2.37
N GLY A 2 7.47 -4.79 -3.60
CA GLY A 2 8.56 -3.85 -3.94
C GLY A 2 9.98 -4.35 -3.70
N ILE A 3 10.51 -4.23 -2.48
CA ILE A 3 11.91 -4.59 -2.18
C ILE A 3 12.03 -6.00 -1.59
N LYS A 4 12.80 -6.86 -2.26
CA LYS A 4 12.97 -8.28 -1.87
C LYS A 4 13.66 -8.39 -0.51
N GLN A 5 13.07 -9.16 0.40
CA GLN A 5 13.62 -9.49 1.73
C GLN A 5 13.95 -8.29 2.66
N LEU A 6 13.63 -7.05 2.29
CA LEU A 6 13.93 -5.87 3.09
C LEU A 6 13.30 -5.95 4.48
N SER A 7 12.03 -6.35 4.58
CA SER A 7 11.37 -6.50 5.88
C SER A 7 12.07 -7.51 6.81
N LYS A 8 12.72 -8.54 6.27
CA LYS A 8 13.47 -9.52 7.08
C LYS A 8 14.76 -8.88 7.58
N LEU A 9 15.50 -8.22 6.67
CA LEU A 9 16.73 -7.51 6.99
C LEU A 9 16.51 -6.46 8.09
N LEU A 10 15.47 -5.63 7.95
CA LEU A 10 15.15 -4.60 8.94
C LEU A 10 14.79 -5.21 10.30
N LYS A 11 13.98 -6.28 10.35
CA LYS A 11 13.65 -6.95 11.62
C LYS A 11 14.86 -7.54 12.34
N GLU A 12 15.86 -8.00 11.60
CA GLU A 12 17.10 -8.54 12.17
C GLU A 12 18.06 -7.46 12.68
N ASN A 13 17.97 -6.22 12.18
CA ASN A 13 18.97 -5.17 12.43
C ASN A 13 18.41 -3.91 13.11
N CYS A 14 17.10 -3.72 13.15
CA CYS A 14 16.45 -2.49 13.63
C CYS A 14 15.38 -2.84 14.67
N MET A 15 15.70 -2.63 15.95
CA MET A 15 14.76 -2.89 17.05
C MET A 15 13.92 -1.67 17.42
N LYS A 16 14.47 -0.46 17.27
CA LYS A 16 13.81 0.79 17.69
C LYS A 16 12.97 1.40 16.57
N GLY A 17 13.42 1.23 15.31
CA GLY A 17 12.77 1.73 14.11
C GLY A 17 11.56 0.93 13.66
N ILE A 18 11.30 -0.24 14.28
CA ILE A 18 10.11 -1.06 14.03
C ILE A 18 9.32 -1.22 15.32
N ARG A 19 8.02 -0.91 15.28
CA ARG A 19 7.14 -1.04 16.45
C ARG A 19 5.82 -1.66 16.06
N GLU A 20 5.27 -2.51 16.93
CA GLU A 20 3.91 -3.00 16.80
C GLU A 20 2.96 -2.16 17.66
N ARG A 21 1.87 -1.69 17.06
CA ARG A 21 0.89 -0.84 17.73
C ARG A 21 -0.54 -1.25 17.37
N PRO A 22 -1.50 -1.19 18.31
CA PRO A 22 -2.89 -1.43 17.97
C PRO A 22 -3.40 -0.34 17.03
N LEU A 23 -4.37 -0.66 16.18
CA LEU A 23 -4.95 0.31 15.23
C LEU A 23 -5.53 1.56 15.94
N SER A 24 -6.03 1.42 17.17
CA SER A 24 -6.53 2.53 17.99
C SER A 24 -5.46 3.58 18.32
N TYR A 25 -4.17 3.24 18.29
CA TYR A 25 -3.07 4.21 18.47
C TYR A 25 -3.06 5.31 17.40
N TYR A 26 -3.64 5.05 16.23
CA TYR A 26 -3.69 6.01 15.13
C TYR A 26 -4.93 6.90 15.17
N SER A 27 -5.74 6.84 16.23
CA SER A 27 -6.85 7.75 16.43
C SER A 27 -6.39 9.22 16.35
N SER A 28 -7.22 10.06 15.72
CA SER A 28 -6.94 11.47 15.42
C SER A 28 -5.79 11.73 14.43
N LYS A 29 -5.26 10.70 13.76
CA LYS A 29 -4.21 10.84 12.74
C LYS A 29 -4.78 10.72 11.33
N SER A 30 -4.22 11.49 10.41
CA SER A 30 -4.42 11.30 8.97
C SER A 30 -3.44 10.27 8.41
N VAL A 31 -3.92 9.36 7.58
CA VAL A 31 -3.11 8.27 7.00
C VAL A 31 -3.36 8.24 5.50
N ALA A 32 -2.29 8.36 4.71
CA ALA A 32 -2.38 8.10 3.27
C ALA A 32 -2.45 6.59 3.04
N VAL A 33 -3.41 6.15 2.25
CA VAL A 33 -3.67 4.74 1.96
C VAL A 33 -3.36 4.50 0.49
N ASP A 34 -2.43 3.59 0.22
CA ASP A 34 -2.22 3.05 -1.12
C ASP A 34 -3.46 2.25 -1.53
N ALA A 35 -4.26 2.85 -2.40
CA ALA A 35 -5.53 2.28 -2.84
C ALA A 35 -5.30 1.10 -3.78
N SER A 36 -4.31 1.18 -4.66
CA SER A 36 -3.97 0.12 -5.62
C SER A 36 -3.61 -1.17 -4.90
N MET A 37 -2.69 -1.12 -3.94
CA MET A 37 -2.33 -2.29 -3.14
C MET A 37 -3.52 -2.82 -2.35
N SER A 38 -4.38 -1.93 -1.82
CA SER A 38 -5.59 -2.31 -1.10
C SER A 38 -6.60 -3.05 -2.01
N LEU A 39 -6.81 -2.58 -3.24
CA LEU A 39 -7.70 -3.20 -4.22
C LEU A 39 -7.26 -4.62 -4.57
N TYR A 40 -5.97 -4.83 -4.79
CA TYR A 40 -5.43 -6.18 -5.02
C TYR A 40 -5.72 -7.12 -3.84
N GLN A 41 -5.54 -6.66 -2.60
CA GLN A 41 -5.85 -7.47 -1.41
C GLN A 41 -7.33 -7.86 -1.34
N PHE A 42 -8.25 -6.94 -1.68
CA PHE A 42 -9.68 -7.22 -1.65
C PHE A 42 -10.10 -8.25 -2.69
N LEU A 43 -9.56 -8.14 -3.91
CA LEU A 43 -9.85 -9.08 -4.99
C LEU A 43 -9.35 -10.50 -4.67
N ILE A 44 -8.24 -10.62 -3.92
CA ILE A 44 -7.66 -11.91 -3.51
C ILE A 44 -8.40 -12.51 -2.30
N ALA A 45 -8.73 -11.69 -1.30
CA ALA A 45 -9.23 -12.17 0.00
C ALA A 45 -10.68 -12.69 -0.03
N VAL A 46 -11.53 -12.18 -0.92
CA VAL A 46 -12.98 -12.47 -0.92
C VAL A 46 -13.35 -13.68 -1.79
N ARG A 47 -12.36 -14.38 -2.37
CA ARG A 47 -12.61 -15.56 -3.23
C ARG A 47 -12.63 -16.90 -2.47
N SER A 48 -12.17 -16.92 -1.22
CA SER A 48 -12.29 -18.08 -0.34
C SER A 48 -13.66 -18.08 0.35
N GLU A 49 -14.46 -19.11 0.05
CA GLU A 49 -15.75 -19.48 0.65
C GLU A 49 -16.92 -18.51 0.44
N GLY A 50 -17.71 -18.70 -0.63
CA GLY A 50 -19.16 -18.44 -0.66
C GLY A 50 -19.67 -17.02 -0.38
N ALA A 51 -18.80 -16.04 -0.12
CA ALA A 51 -19.12 -14.69 0.32
C ALA A 51 -19.15 -13.69 -0.85
N MET A 52 -19.73 -14.10 -1.99
CA MET A 52 -20.24 -13.15 -2.98
C MET A 52 -21.41 -12.41 -2.32
N LEU A 53 -21.15 -11.19 -1.81
CA LEU A 53 -22.18 -10.33 -1.20
C LEU A 53 -22.96 -9.51 -2.22
N GLY A 54 -22.80 -9.80 -3.51
CA GLY A 54 -23.55 -9.20 -4.61
C GLY A 54 -24.25 -10.26 -5.45
N VAL A 55 -25.38 -9.88 -6.02
CA VAL A 55 -26.11 -10.70 -7.00
C VAL A 55 -25.51 -10.41 -8.38
N GLY A 56 -24.54 -11.21 -8.83
CA GLY A 56 -23.98 -11.12 -10.19
C GLY A 56 -22.56 -11.66 -10.35
N GLU A 57 -22.15 -11.86 -11.60
CA GLU A 57 -20.79 -12.30 -12.00
C GLU A 57 -19.70 -11.24 -11.76
N ALA A 58 -20.09 -9.98 -11.49
CA ALA A 58 -19.15 -8.89 -11.23
C ALA A 58 -18.61 -8.97 -9.80
N ALA A 59 -17.28 -9.09 -9.66
CA ALA A 59 -16.62 -9.07 -8.36
C ALA A 59 -16.89 -7.75 -7.63
N THR A 60 -17.64 -7.77 -6.53
CA THR A 60 -17.95 -6.59 -5.70
C THR A 60 -17.01 -6.43 -4.50
N SER A 61 -15.97 -7.27 -4.42
CA SER A 61 -15.10 -7.37 -3.24
C SER A 61 -14.29 -6.11 -2.97
N HIS A 62 -13.89 -5.37 -4.02
CA HIS A 62 -13.24 -4.05 -3.88
C HIS A 62 -14.16 -3.04 -3.18
N LEU A 63 -15.45 -3.03 -3.51
CA LEU A 63 -16.45 -2.16 -2.88
C LEU A 63 -16.70 -2.54 -1.42
N VAL A 64 -16.91 -3.83 -1.13
CA VAL A 64 -17.03 -4.34 0.26
C VAL A 64 -15.81 -3.91 1.06
N GLY A 65 -14.63 -4.13 0.47
CA GLY A 65 -13.35 -3.81 1.06
C GLY A 65 -13.19 -2.34 1.43
N ILE A 66 -13.29 -1.46 0.44
CA ILE A 66 -13.17 -0.01 0.65
C ILE A 66 -14.23 0.47 1.64
N PHE A 67 -15.49 0.07 1.47
CA PHE A 67 -16.59 0.55 2.30
C PHE A 67 -16.37 0.27 3.78
N TYR A 68 -16.21 -1.00 4.16
CA TYR A 68 -16.12 -1.39 5.56
C TYR A 68 -14.77 -1.02 6.20
N ARG A 69 -13.65 -1.09 5.44
CA ARG A 69 -12.35 -0.67 5.99
C ARG A 69 -12.32 0.84 6.23
N THR A 70 -12.89 1.63 5.32
CA THR A 70 -12.98 3.09 5.49
C THR A 70 -13.79 3.46 6.71
N ILE A 71 -14.99 2.87 6.85
CA ILE A 71 -15.86 3.12 8.01
C ILE A 71 -15.17 2.76 9.31
N LYS A 72 -14.48 1.61 9.37
CA LYS A 72 -13.71 1.20 10.55
C LYS A 72 -12.61 2.20 10.93
N MET A 73 -11.88 2.74 9.96
CA MET A 73 -10.87 3.77 10.22
C MET A 73 -11.50 5.04 10.79
N VAL A 74 -12.56 5.50 10.14
CA VAL A 74 -13.27 6.72 10.54
C VAL A 74 -13.94 6.56 11.91
N GLU A 75 -14.49 5.39 12.23
CA GLU A 75 -15.03 5.03 13.55
C GLU A 75 -13.96 5.12 14.67
N LEU A 76 -12.70 4.81 14.35
CA LEU A 76 -11.56 4.93 15.26
C LEU A 76 -10.98 6.36 15.30
N GLY A 77 -11.56 7.30 14.56
CA GLY A 77 -11.06 8.67 14.45
C GLY A 77 -9.83 8.82 13.57
N ILE A 78 -9.50 7.83 12.74
CA ILE A 78 -8.45 7.91 11.72
C ILE A 78 -9.04 8.59 10.47
N LEU A 79 -8.32 9.55 9.90
CA LEU A 79 -8.70 10.18 8.62
C LEU A 79 -7.93 9.50 7.47
N PRO A 80 -8.56 8.60 6.70
CA PRO A 80 -7.92 8.02 5.53
C PRO A 80 -7.91 9.00 4.36
N VAL A 81 -6.81 9.02 3.62
CA VAL A 81 -6.66 9.71 2.33
C VAL A 81 -6.23 8.66 1.32
N TYR A 82 -7.11 8.27 0.41
CA TYR A 82 -6.80 7.22 -0.57
C TYR A 82 -6.00 7.78 -1.74
N VAL A 83 -4.95 7.08 -2.17
CA VAL A 83 -4.16 7.46 -3.35
C VAL A 83 -4.21 6.32 -4.35
N PHE A 84 -4.64 6.62 -5.58
CA PHE A 84 -4.72 5.67 -6.69
C PHE A 84 -3.51 5.86 -7.62
N ASP A 85 -3.04 4.77 -8.23
CA ASP A 85 -1.98 4.86 -9.24
C ASP A 85 -2.42 5.64 -10.49
N GLY A 86 -1.48 6.38 -11.05
CA GLY A 86 -1.50 6.92 -12.39
C GLY A 86 -0.81 5.99 -13.40
N ALA A 87 -0.10 6.60 -14.36
CA ALA A 87 0.62 5.83 -15.38
C ALA A 87 1.92 5.23 -14.79
N PRO A 88 2.18 3.92 -14.94
CA PRO A 88 3.39 3.31 -14.43
C PRO A 88 4.63 3.83 -15.17
N PRO A 89 5.81 3.90 -14.52
CA PRO A 89 7.04 4.32 -15.18
C PRO A 89 7.54 3.25 -16.15
N GLU A 90 8.24 3.67 -17.22
CA GLU A 90 8.75 2.77 -18.27
C GLU A 90 9.62 1.64 -17.70
N LEU A 91 10.43 1.93 -16.68
CA LEU A 91 11.30 0.95 -16.02
C LEU A 91 10.51 -0.22 -15.39
N LYS A 92 9.26 0.01 -14.99
CA LYS A 92 8.39 -1.02 -14.39
C LYS A 92 7.71 -1.90 -15.45
N MET A 93 7.79 -1.55 -16.74
CA MET A 93 7.14 -2.30 -17.82
C MET A 93 7.62 -3.76 -17.88
N LYS A 94 8.93 -4.02 -17.72
CA LYS A 94 9.49 -5.38 -17.68
C LYS A 94 8.88 -6.22 -16.55
N GLU A 95 8.70 -5.65 -15.36
CA GLU A 95 8.07 -6.35 -14.23
C GLU A 95 6.56 -6.54 -14.45
N LEU A 96 5.88 -5.56 -15.07
CA LEU A 96 4.47 -5.69 -15.44
C LEU A 96 4.22 -6.78 -16.48
N GLU A 97 5.13 -6.94 -17.45
CA GLU A 97 5.13 -8.02 -18.44
C GLU A 97 5.32 -9.38 -17.76
N LYS A 98 6.34 -9.53 -16.90
CA LYS A 98 6.55 -10.74 -16.08
C LYS A 98 5.31 -11.09 -15.24
N ARG A 99 4.67 -10.08 -14.64
CA ARG A 99 3.39 -10.27 -13.90
C ARG A 99 2.26 -10.70 -14.83
N SER A 100 2.24 -10.23 -16.07
CA SER A 100 1.26 -10.63 -17.09
C SER A 100 1.44 -12.08 -17.52
N GLU A 101 2.67 -12.50 -17.81
CA GLU A 101 3.00 -13.89 -18.16
C GLU A 101 2.62 -14.86 -17.04
N ARG A 102 2.96 -14.52 -15.79
CA ARG A 102 2.57 -15.32 -14.61
C ARG A 102 1.04 -15.45 -14.47
N ARG A 103 0.28 -14.41 -14.83
CA ARG A 103 -1.20 -14.46 -14.83
C ARG A 103 -1.73 -15.36 -15.94
N LEU A 104 -1.16 -15.31 -17.14
CA LEU A 104 -1.55 -16.17 -18.25
C LEU A 104 -1.26 -17.64 -17.94
N ALA A 105 -0.09 -17.93 -17.36
CA ALA A 105 0.24 -19.27 -16.88
C ALA A 105 -0.76 -19.73 -15.80
N ALA A 106 -1.05 -18.87 -14.80
CA ALA A 106 -2.03 -19.21 -13.77
C ALA A 106 -3.45 -19.39 -14.33
N ASP A 107 -3.84 -18.70 -15.40
CA ASP A 107 -5.13 -18.91 -16.07
C ASP A 107 -5.19 -20.26 -16.78
N LYS A 108 -4.09 -20.69 -17.41
CA LYS A 108 -3.96 -22.02 -18.00
C LYS A 108 -4.07 -23.11 -16.93
N ASP A 109 -3.28 -22.99 -15.86
CA ASP A 109 -3.28 -23.93 -14.75
C ASP A 109 -4.65 -24.00 -14.04
N TYR A 110 -5.36 -22.87 -13.95
CA TYR A 110 -6.72 -22.83 -13.39
C TYR A 110 -7.70 -23.65 -14.24
N LYS A 111 -7.65 -23.51 -15.57
CA LYS A 111 -8.53 -24.27 -16.48
C LYS A 111 -8.26 -25.77 -16.41
N GLU A 112 -6.99 -26.15 -16.35
CA GLU A 112 -6.60 -27.56 -16.16
C GLU A 112 -7.10 -28.11 -14.81
N ALA A 113 -7.00 -27.32 -13.74
CA ALA A 113 -7.52 -27.70 -12.42
C ALA A 113 -9.06 -27.78 -12.39
N GLU A 114 -9.75 -26.92 -13.14
CA GLU A 114 -11.20 -26.92 -13.31
C GLU A 114 -11.68 -28.16 -14.06
N GLU A 115 -11.01 -28.53 -15.15
CA GLU A 115 -11.26 -29.77 -15.89
C GLU A 115 -10.99 -31.02 -15.02
N ALA A 116 -9.99 -30.96 -14.15
CA ALA A 116 -9.66 -32.03 -13.21
C ALA A 116 -10.54 -32.05 -11.94
N GLY A 117 -11.37 -31.04 -11.71
CA GLY A 117 -12.18 -30.89 -10.49
C GLY A 117 -11.38 -30.65 -9.20
N ASP A 118 -10.12 -30.23 -9.31
CA ASP A 118 -9.20 -30.01 -8.19
C ASP A 118 -9.43 -28.63 -7.56
N LYS A 119 -10.36 -28.58 -6.60
CA LYS A 119 -10.78 -27.34 -5.93
C LYS A 119 -9.65 -26.61 -5.22
N GLU A 120 -8.63 -27.31 -4.70
CA GLU A 120 -7.50 -26.68 -4.00
C GLU A 120 -6.59 -25.94 -4.99
N LYS A 121 -6.27 -26.59 -6.12
CA LYS A 121 -5.52 -25.92 -7.19
C LYS A 121 -6.32 -24.78 -7.81
N MET A 122 -7.62 -24.96 -8.03
CA MET A 122 -8.49 -23.88 -8.51
C MET A 122 -8.42 -22.65 -7.60
N ASP A 123 -8.55 -22.80 -6.27
CA ASP A 123 -8.43 -21.68 -5.34
C ASP A 123 -7.04 -21.02 -5.41
N MET A 124 -5.97 -21.82 -5.44
CA MET A 124 -4.60 -21.32 -5.54
C MET A 124 -4.36 -20.48 -6.81
N HIS A 125 -4.75 -20.99 -7.97
CA HIS A 125 -4.56 -20.32 -9.26
C HIS A 125 -5.51 -19.12 -9.43
N SER A 126 -6.73 -19.19 -8.86
CA SER A 126 -7.69 -18.08 -8.90
C SER A 126 -7.19 -16.80 -8.22
N LYS A 127 -6.42 -16.95 -7.12
CA LYS A 127 -5.78 -15.83 -6.40
C LYS A 127 -4.69 -15.18 -7.24
N ARG A 128 -3.91 -15.99 -7.98
CA ARG A 128 -2.84 -15.51 -8.87
C ARG A 128 -3.36 -14.83 -10.14
N LYS A 129 -4.60 -15.12 -10.54
CA LYS A 129 -5.29 -14.50 -11.68
C LYS A 129 -5.85 -13.09 -11.41
N ALA A 130 -5.97 -12.68 -10.14
CA ALA A 130 -6.61 -11.40 -9.80
C ALA A 130 -5.93 -10.19 -10.48
N LYS A 131 -6.72 -9.36 -11.16
CA LYS A 131 -6.29 -8.13 -11.82
C LYS A 131 -7.25 -6.99 -11.46
N VAL A 132 -6.70 -5.87 -11.04
CA VAL A 132 -7.46 -4.63 -10.87
C VAL A 132 -7.71 -4.01 -12.25
N SER A 133 -8.95 -3.62 -12.54
CA SER A 133 -9.37 -2.94 -13.76
C SER A 133 -9.70 -1.47 -13.45
N SER A 134 -9.77 -0.63 -14.48
CA SER A 134 -10.23 0.76 -14.35
C SER A 134 -11.64 0.83 -13.76
N VAL A 135 -12.52 -0.11 -14.13
CA VAL A 135 -13.87 -0.21 -13.57
C VAL A 135 -13.85 -0.34 -12.05
N HIS A 136 -12.97 -1.17 -11.48
CA HIS A 136 -12.85 -1.30 -10.02
C HIS A 136 -12.39 0.03 -9.39
N VAL A 137 -11.44 0.73 -10.01
CA VAL A 137 -10.93 2.03 -9.54
C VAL A 137 -12.04 3.08 -9.57
N ASP A 138 -12.77 3.19 -10.68
CA ASP A 138 -13.84 4.18 -10.87
C ASP A 138 -15.00 3.95 -9.90
N GLU A 139 -15.39 2.70 -9.68
CA GLU A 139 -16.42 2.32 -8.71
C GLU A 139 -15.99 2.67 -7.27
N CYS A 140 -14.73 2.42 -6.92
CA CYS A 140 -14.17 2.80 -5.63
C CYS A 140 -14.12 4.32 -5.44
N LYS A 141 -13.67 5.08 -6.45
CA LYS A 141 -13.69 6.54 -6.42
C LYS A 141 -15.11 7.09 -6.31
N LYS A 142 -16.07 6.52 -7.05
CA LYS A 142 -17.49 6.87 -6.94
C LYS A 142 -17.98 6.69 -5.51
N LEU A 143 -17.68 5.55 -4.89
CA LEU A 143 -18.06 5.29 -3.50
C LEU A 143 -17.41 6.29 -2.52
N LEU A 144 -16.11 6.55 -2.65
CA LEU A 144 -15.39 7.49 -1.79
C LEU A 144 -15.95 8.93 -1.92
N LYS A 145 -16.34 9.35 -3.13
CA LYS A 145 -17.03 10.63 -3.37
C LYS A 145 -18.34 10.71 -2.59
N LEU A 146 -19.18 9.68 -2.67
CA LEU A 146 -20.46 9.62 -1.95
C LEU A 146 -20.26 9.66 -0.42
N MET A 147 -19.21 9.00 0.07
CA MET A 147 -18.82 8.99 1.48
C MET A 147 -18.08 10.26 1.94
N ARG A 148 -17.76 11.19 1.03
CA ARG A 148 -16.93 12.39 1.27
C ARG A 148 -15.57 12.09 1.90
N ILE A 149 -14.97 10.98 1.47
CA ILE A 149 -13.63 10.57 1.89
C ILE A 149 -12.62 11.12 0.89
N PRO A 150 -11.57 11.83 1.32
CA PRO A 150 -10.59 12.42 0.42
C PRO A 150 -9.80 11.33 -0.31
N PHE A 151 -9.54 11.57 -1.59
CA PHE A 151 -8.64 10.75 -2.40
C PHE A 151 -7.95 11.57 -3.48
N GLU A 152 -6.81 11.08 -3.95
CA GLU A 152 -6.02 11.68 -5.03
C GLU A 152 -5.60 10.62 -6.07
N ASP A 153 -5.29 11.11 -7.26
CA ASP A 153 -4.63 10.36 -8.32
C ASP A 153 -3.15 10.71 -8.32
N ALA A 154 -2.30 9.70 -8.14
CA ALA A 154 -0.86 9.89 -8.23
C ALA A 154 -0.45 10.19 -9.68
N PRO A 155 0.60 11.00 -9.90
CA PRO A 155 1.17 11.19 -11.24
C PRO A 155 1.67 9.87 -11.86
N SER A 156 2.19 9.00 -11.00
CA SER A 156 2.66 7.67 -11.38
C SER A 156 2.29 6.68 -10.28
N GLU A 157 3.16 6.42 -9.32
CA GLU A 157 2.93 5.39 -8.31
C GLU A 157 2.35 5.94 -7.01
N ALA A 158 1.34 5.26 -6.48
CA ALA A 158 0.59 5.67 -5.31
C ALA A 158 1.47 5.70 -4.05
N GLU A 159 2.36 4.72 -3.88
CA GLU A 159 3.31 4.65 -2.76
C GLU A 159 4.27 5.84 -2.72
N ALA A 160 4.75 6.29 -3.89
CA ALA A 160 5.62 7.44 -4.03
C ALA A 160 4.88 8.74 -3.69
N HIS A 161 3.65 8.89 -4.18
CA HIS A 161 2.82 10.05 -3.88
C HIS A 161 2.40 10.09 -2.39
N CYS A 162 2.06 8.93 -1.81
CA CYS A 162 1.81 8.82 -0.37
C CYS A 162 3.04 9.24 0.45
N ALA A 163 4.24 8.83 0.03
CA ALA A 163 5.50 9.22 0.68
C ALA A 163 5.69 10.74 0.63
N PHE A 164 5.40 11.36 -0.51
CA PHE A 164 5.42 12.82 -0.69
C PHE A 164 4.46 13.52 0.30
N LEU A 165 3.19 13.11 0.34
CA LEU A 165 2.19 13.69 1.27
C LEU A 165 2.63 13.57 2.73
N CYS A 166 3.23 12.45 3.11
CA CYS A 166 3.73 12.22 4.46
C CYS A 166 4.95 13.11 4.79
N LYS A 167 5.91 13.24 3.87
CA LYS A 167 7.06 14.15 4.04
C LYS A 167 6.66 15.61 4.19
N LYS A 168 5.65 16.06 3.45
CA LYS A 168 5.13 17.43 3.52
C LYS A 168 4.24 17.66 4.76
N GLY A 169 4.00 16.63 5.57
CA GLY A 169 3.21 16.72 6.80
C GLY A 169 1.70 16.79 6.58
N ALA A 170 1.21 16.51 5.37
CA ALA A 170 -0.23 16.44 5.09
C ALA A 170 -0.89 15.22 5.76
N VAL A 171 -0.12 14.14 5.90
CA VAL A 171 -0.52 12.91 6.62
C VAL A 171 0.54 12.47 7.63
N TYR A 172 0.11 11.77 8.69
CA TYR A 172 1.02 11.23 9.71
C TYR A 172 1.87 10.06 9.20
N GLY A 173 1.30 9.20 8.35
CA GLY A 173 1.97 7.99 7.86
C GLY A 173 1.29 7.41 6.63
N VAL A 174 1.96 6.45 6.01
CA VAL A 174 1.51 5.77 4.79
C VAL A 174 1.14 4.33 5.11
N ALA A 175 -0.09 3.93 4.80
CA ALA A 175 -0.57 2.56 4.90
C ALA A 175 -0.43 1.84 3.55
N THR A 176 0.61 1.03 3.42
CA THR A 176 0.84 0.13 2.28
C THR A 176 1.59 -1.13 2.73
N GLU A 177 1.44 -2.23 2.00
CA GLU A 177 2.29 -3.41 2.16
C GLU A 177 3.55 -3.37 1.30
N ASP A 178 3.69 -2.32 0.49
CA ASP A 178 4.87 -2.10 -0.30
C ASP A 178 5.99 -1.45 0.53
N MET A 179 7.18 -2.03 0.43
CA MET A 179 8.34 -1.61 1.22
C MET A 179 9.18 -0.56 0.48
N ASP A 180 8.99 -0.40 -0.83
CA ASP A 180 9.57 0.68 -1.63
C ASP A 180 9.09 2.08 -1.18
N ALA A 181 7.96 2.19 -0.51
CA ALA A 181 7.54 3.43 0.15
C ALA A 181 8.66 4.01 1.05
N LEU A 182 9.51 3.17 1.66
CA LEU A 182 10.67 3.64 2.45
C LEU A 182 11.79 4.24 1.58
N THR A 183 12.04 3.73 0.37
CA THR A 183 13.08 4.29 -0.52
C THR A 183 12.67 5.65 -1.07
N PHE A 184 11.36 5.83 -1.33
CA PHE A 184 10.76 7.13 -1.58
C PHE A 184 10.86 8.08 -0.38
N GLY A 185 11.28 7.60 0.79
CA GLY A 185 11.59 8.41 1.96
C GLY A 185 10.40 8.66 2.88
N THR A 186 9.42 7.76 2.90
CA THR A 186 8.29 7.81 3.82
C THR A 186 8.76 7.91 5.28
N PRO A 187 8.46 8.98 6.02
CA PRO A 187 8.87 9.10 7.43
C PRO A 187 8.29 8.00 8.33
N VAL A 188 7.02 7.64 8.12
CA VAL A 188 6.30 6.61 8.87
C VAL A 188 5.53 5.69 7.90
N LEU A 189 6.01 4.46 7.74
CA LEU A 189 5.33 3.41 6.96
C LEU A 189 4.55 2.49 7.91
N LEU A 190 3.30 2.21 7.57
CA LEU A 190 2.35 1.42 8.36
C LEU A 190 1.96 0.17 7.59
N ARG A 191 2.50 -0.98 8.02
CA ARG A 191 2.18 -2.29 7.46
C ARG A 191 1.23 -3.07 8.33
N ASN A 192 0.55 -4.04 7.72
CA ASN A 192 -0.58 -4.75 8.30
C ASN A 192 -1.63 -3.76 8.84
N PHE A 193 -1.89 -2.66 8.13
CA PHE A 193 -2.85 -1.65 8.59
C PHE A 193 -4.29 -2.20 8.56
N PHE A 194 -4.56 -3.09 7.61
CA PHE A 194 -5.88 -3.65 7.31
C PHE A 194 -6.07 -5.13 7.65
N GLY A 195 -5.17 -5.68 8.46
CA GLY A 195 -5.19 -7.07 8.91
C GLY A 195 -6.56 -7.54 9.45
N SER A 196 -6.84 -8.82 9.20
CA SER A 196 -8.12 -9.49 9.43
C SER A 196 -8.32 -9.99 10.87
N ASN A 197 -7.29 -9.97 11.71
CA ASN A 197 -7.30 -10.67 12.99
C ASN A 197 -7.96 -9.84 14.10
N ALA A 198 -9.26 -10.05 14.32
CA ALA A 198 -10.10 -9.22 15.19
C ALA A 198 -9.67 -9.14 16.67
N LYS A 199 -8.90 -10.10 17.18
CA LYS A 199 -8.51 -10.17 18.61
C LYS A 199 -7.14 -9.54 18.92
N LYS A 200 -6.26 -9.35 17.92
CA LYS A 200 -4.88 -8.84 18.11
C LYS A 200 -4.38 -8.05 16.89
N HIS A 201 -5.21 -7.18 16.33
CA HIS A 201 -4.84 -6.42 15.15
C HIS A 201 -3.73 -5.40 15.45
N LEU A 202 -2.48 -5.78 15.15
CA LEU A 202 -1.29 -4.97 15.35
C LEU A 202 -0.76 -4.47 14.00
N VAL A 203 -0.63 -3.16 13.91
CA VAL A 203 0.03 -2.46 12.81
C VAL A 203 1.52 -2.44 13.09
N THR A 204 2.33 -2.80 12.10
CA THR A 204 3.78 -2.65 12.15
C THR A 204 4.16 -1.26 11.62
N GLU A 205 4.59 -0.39 12.52
CA GLU A 205 5.10 0.96 12.24
C GLU A 205 6.61 0.90 11.97
N TYR A 206 7.04 1.40 10.82
CA TYR A 206 8.43 1.60 10.45
C TYR A 206 8.73 3.10 10.46
N ASN A 207 9.69 3.54 11.27
CA ASN A 207 10.14 4.93 11.31
C ASN A 207 11.47 5.07 10.57
N LEU A 208 11.47 5.75 9.43
CA LEU A 208 12.63 5.80 8.54
C LEU A 208 13.86 6.40 9.22
N GLU A 209 13.71 7.48 9.98
CA GLU A 209 14.84 8.13 10.66
C GLU A 209 15.53 7.18 11.66
N LEU A 210 14.74 6.45 12.45
CA LEU A 210 15.27 5.46 13.38
C LEU A 210 15.91 4.27 12.67
N LEU A 211 15.31 3.80 11.57
CA LEU A 211 15.91 2.74 10.74
C LEU A 211 17.28 3.17 10.20
N MET A 212 17.41 4.39 9.67
CA MET A 212 18.67 4.91 9.14
C MET A 212 19.75 4.97 10.24
N LYS A 213 19.38 5.45 11.44
CA LYS A 213 20.27 5.49 12.60
C LYS A 213 20.74 4.09 13.04
N GLU A 214 19.83 3.11 13.13
CA GLU A 214 20.18 1.73 13.53
C GLU A 214 21.00 1.00 12.47
N LEU A 215 20.73 1.26 11.19
CA LEU A 215 21.55 0.71 10.10
C LEU A 215 22.89 1.44 9.96
N SER A 216 23.02 2.65 10.50
CA SER A 216 24.15 3.57 10.29
C SER A 216 24.35 3.87 8.80
N LEU A 217 23.24 4.18 8.11
CA LEU A 217 23.20 4.49 6.70
C LEU A 217 22.55 5.86 6.44
N GLU A 218 23.00 6.54 5.40
CA GLU A 218 22.28 7.67 4.80
C GLU A 218 21.16 7.19 3.87
N LYS A 219 20.26 8.10 3.48
CA LYS A 219 19.13 7.77 2.59
C LYS A 219 19.59 7.24 1.24
N SER A 220 20.62 7.84 0.65
CA SER A 220 21.22 7.42 -0.63
C SER A 220 21.79 6.01 -0.53
N GLU A 221 22.56 5.72 0.52
CA GLU A 221 23.11 4.39 0.81
C GLU A 221 21.99 3.35 1.02
N PHE A 222 20.88 3.75 1.66
CA PHE A 222 19.72 2.88 1.84
C PHE A 222 18.98 2.58 0.54
N ILE A 223 18.88 3.55 -0.38
CA ILE A 223 18.33 3.32 -1.73
C ILE A 223 19.19 2.29 -2.46
N ASP A 224 20.51 2.44 -2.42
CA ASP A 224 21.45 1.49 -3.02
C ASP A 224 21.36 0.10 -2.41
N LEU A 225 21.22 0.00 -1.09
CA LEU A 225 20.92 -1.25 -0.42
C LEU A 225 19.65 -1.90 -0.97
N CYS A 226 18.58 -1.14 -1.14
CA CYS A 226 17.30 -1.65 -1.65
C CYS A 226 17.41 -2.11 -3.11
N ILE A 227 18.19 -1.41 -3.93
CA ILE A 227 18.49 -1.81 -5.31
C ILE A 227 19.29 -3.13 -5.34
N LEU A 228 20.31 -3.28 -4.48
CA LEU A 228 21.09 -4.52 -4.39
C LEU A 228 20.24 -5.74 -3.98
N LEU A 229 19.28 -5.53 -3.08
CA LEU A 229 18.29 -6.56 -2.71
C LEU A 229 17.39 -6.96 -3.89
N GLY A 230 17.19 -6.05 -4.84
CA GLY A 230 16.27 -6.15 -5.96
C GLY A 230 14.93 -5.48 -5.65
N CYS A 231 14.49 -4.66 -6.59
CA CYS A 231 13.25 -3.90 -6.54
C CYS A 231 12.39 -4.19 -7.78
N ASP A 232 11.26 -3.49 -7.92
CA ASP A 232 10.37 -3.63 -9.07
C ASP A 232 10.93 -3.00 -10.37
N TYR A 233 11.95 -2.14 -10.27
CA TYR A 233 12.52 -1.39 -11.41
C TYR A 233 13.81 -1.98 -11.97
N CYS A 234 14.57 -2.72 -11.15
CA CYS A 234 15.77 -3.44 -11.56
C CYS A 234 15.98 -4.69 -10.72
N GLU A 235 16.64 -5.70 -11.29
CA GLU A 235 16.94 -6.94 -10.57
C GLU A 235 18.01 -6.71 -9.49
N GLY A 236 18.17 -7.66 -8.56
CA GLY A 236 19.29 -7.65 -7.62
C GLY A 236 20.51 -8.37 -8.21
N ILE A 237 21.65 -8.30 -7.54
CA ILE A 237 22.87 -9.01 -7.97
C ILE A 237 22.79 -10.48 -7.56
N LYS A 238 23.04 -11.39 -8.50
CA LYS A 238 23.04 -12.84 -8.23
C LYS A 238 24.11 -13.17 -7.17
N GLY A 239 23.72 -13.94 -6.15
CA GLY A 239 24.61 -14.32 -5.05
C GLY A 239 24.80 -13.25 -3.96
N VAL A 240 24.17 -12.08 -4.09
CA VAL A 240 24.16 -11.04 -3.05
C VAL A 240 22.83 -11.12 -2.29
N GLY A 241 22.86 -11.79 -1.14
CA GLY A 241 21.74 -11.85 -0.20
C GLY A 241 21.70 -10.67 0.78
N PRO A 242 20.65 -10.55 1.62
CA PRO A 242 20.45 -9.35 2.43
C PRO A 242 21.58 -8.99 3.40
N LYS A 243 22.16 -9.99 4.06
CA LYS A 243 23.30 -9.78 4.98
C LYS A 243 24.54 -9.28 4.23
N ARG A 244 24.81 -9.86 3.05
CA ARG A 244 25.94 -9.47 2.21
C ARG A 244 25.72 -8.07 1.62
N ALA A 245 24.52 -7.77 1.13
CA ALA A 245 24.18 -6.44 0.62
C ALA A 245 24.42 -5.34 1.67
N LEU A 246 23.97 -5.56 2.91
CA LEU A 246 24.18 -4.60 3.99
C LEU A 246 25.67 -4.44 4.36
N ALA A 247 26.44 -5.53 4.37
CA ALA A 247 27.88 -5.47 4.62
C ALA A 247 28.60 -4.66 3.52
N LEU A 248 28.29 -4.95 2.26
CA LEU A 248 28.87 -4.26 1.10
C LEU A 248 28.56 -2.76 1.12
N ILE A 249 27.31 -2.37 1.42
CA ILE A 249 26.94 -0.96 1.50
C ILE A 249 27.64 -0.26 2.67
N ARG A 250 27.81 -0.91 3.82
CA ARG A 250 28.54 -0.30 4.94
C ARG A 250 30.03 -0.10 4.65
N GLU A 251 30.61 -0.99 3.86
CA GLU A 251 32.03 -0.94 3.48
C GLU A 251 32.28 0.07 2.36
N HIS A 252 31.51 -0.02 1.28
CA HIS A 252 31.77 0.68 0.02
C HIS A 252 30.88 1.90 -0.22
N ARG A 253 29.81 2.05 0.57
CA ARG A 253 28.83 3.16 0.61
C ARG A 253 27.88 3.27 -0.57
N ASN A 254 28.32 2.99 -1.79
CA ASN A 254 27.48 3.07 -2.98
C ASN A 254 27.73 1.89 -3.92
N ILE A 255 26.81 1.69 -4.87
CA ILE A 255 26.88 0.59 -5.85
C ILE A 255 28.13 0.69 -6.73
N GLU A 256 28.51 1.88 -7.17
CA GLU A 256 29.68 2.11 -8.02
C GLU A 256 30.96 1.54 -7.39
N ASN A 257 31.23 1.92 -6.15
CA ASN A 257 32.38 1.44 -5.38
C ASN A 257 32.32 -0.08 -5.16
N ILE A 258 31.13 -0.64 -4.93
CA ILE A 258 30.97 -2.10 -4.80
C ILE A 258 31.38 -2.79 -6.10
N ILE A 259 30.94 -2.31 -7.25
CA ILE A 259 31.27 -2.92 -8.56
C ILE A 259 32.77 -2.83 -8.85
N GLU A 260 33.41 -1.72 -8.47
CA GLU A 260 34.85 -1.50 -8.69
C GLU A 260 35.73 -2.39 -7.80
N ASN A 261 35.31 -2.65 -6.56
CA ASN A 261 36.14 -3.33 -5.55
C ASN A 261 35.79 -4.81 -5.36
N GLU A 262 34.58 -5.25 -5.72
CA GLU A 262 34.13 -6.62 -5.56
C GLU A 262 34.05 -7.36 -6.89
N ARG A 263 34.40 -8.66 -6.89
CA ARG A 263 34.19 -9.54 -8.04
C ARG A 263 32.74 -10.04 -8.06
N LEU A 264 31.83 -9.19 -8.53
CA LEU A 264 30.42 -9.51 -8.68
C LEU A 264 30.06 -9.76 -10.14
N ASP A 265 29.14 -10.70 -10.38
CA ASP A 265 28.55 -10.96 -11.69
C ASP A 265 27.41 -9.97 -11.92
N VAL A 266 27.75 -8.84 -12.55
CA VAL A 266 26.81 -7.73 -12.80
C VAL A 266 26.48 -7.70 -14.29
N CYS A 267 25.18 -7.60 -14.61
CA CYS A 267 24.73 -7.42 -15.99
C CYS A 267 25.21 -6.07 -16.54
N ASN A 268 25.70 -6.04 -17.77
CA ASN A 268 26.13 -4.79 -18.44
C ASN A 268 24.99 -3.74 -18.54
N ASP A 269 23.72 -4.18 -18.57
CA ASP A 269 22.54 -3.33 -18.66
C ASP A 269 21.66 -3.45 -17.39
N TRP A 270 22.28 -3.32 -16.22
CA TRP A 270 21.59 -3.53 -14.94
C TRP A 270 20.51 -2.46 -14.65
N GLY A 271 20.64 -1.24 -15.19
CA GLY A 271 19.63 -0.18 -15.04
C GLY A 271 19.51 0.40 -13.61
N TYR A 272 20.52 0.20 -12.75
CA TYR A 272 20.45 0.61 -11.34
C TYR A 272 20.47 2.13 -11.16
N LYS A 273 21.08 2.89 -12.08
CA LYS A 273 21.17 4.34 -12.00
C LYS A 273 19.81 4.98 -12.25
N GLU A 274 19.07 4.44 -13.21
CA GLU A 274 17.71 4.84 -13.56
C GLU A 274 16.76 4.51 -12.41
N ALA A 275 16.89 3.32 -11.79
CA ALA A 275 16.14 2.96 -10.59
C ALA A 275 16.45 3.89 -9.40
N ARG A 276 17.74 4.21 -9.16
CA ARG A 276 18.15 5.17 -8.11
C ARG A 276 17.50 6.53 -8.32
N LYS A 277 17.59 7.05 -9.55
CA LYS A 277 17.00 8.34 -9.92
C LYS A 277 15.50 8.38 -9.63
N MET A 278 14.76 7.30 -9.90
CA MET A 278 13.33 7.25 -9.59
C MET A 278 13.04 7.40 -8.09
N PHE A 279 13.83 6.77 -7.22
CA PHE A 279 13.64 6.88 -5.77
C PHE A 279 14.05 8.24 -5.20
N GLU A 280 14.86 9.00 -5.94
CA GLU A 280 15.30 10.35 -5.60
C GLU A 280 14.32 11.42 -6.10
N ASP A 281 13.84 11.28 -7.33
CA ASP A 281 12.93 12.20 -8.02
C ASP A 281 11.47 11.92 -7.63
N LEU A 282 11.07 12.34 -6.43
CA LEU A 282 9.64 12.43 -6.12
C LEU A 282 9.02 13.55 -6.95
N ALA A 283 8.12 13.20 -7.86
CA ALA A 283 7.27 14.18 -8.52
C ALA A 283 6.46 14.93 -7.45
N GLU A 284 6.78 16.21 -7.24
CA GLU A 284 6.04 17.09 -6.34
C GLU A 284 4.74 17.54 -7.02
N ALA A 285 3.73 16.67 -7.02
CA ALA A 285 2.45 16.97 -7.63
C ALA A 285 1.30 16.43 -6.80
N GLY A 286 0.69 17.30 -5.99
CA GLY A 286 -0.54 17.03 -5.26
C GLY A 286 -0.85 18.14 -4.26
N ASP A 287 -2.09 18.15 -3.76
CA ASP A 287 -2.47 19.12 -2.75
C ASP A 287 -1.85 18.71 -1.41
N THR A 288 -1.15 19.64 -0.77
CA THR A 288 -0.58 19.42 0.58
C THR A 288 -1.44 20.06 1.66
N SER A 289 -2.59 20.63 1.28
CA SER A 289 -3.57 21.17 2.20
C SER A 289 -4.09 20.09 3.14
N LYS A 290 -4.63 20.54 4.28
CA LYS A 290 -5.15 19.61 5.29
C LYS A 290 -6.42 18.95 4.77
N TYR A 291 -6.35 17.64 4.57
CA TYR A 291 -7.52 16.83 4.26
C TYR A 291 -8.57 16.89 5.38
N SER A 292 -9.84 16.78 4.99
CA SER A 292 -10.97 16.68 5.91
C SER A 292 -12.11 15.90 5.26
N ILE A 293 -13.04 15.42 6.09
CA ILE A 293 -14.29 14.82 5.64
C ILE A 293 -15.36 15.91 5.71
N ASP A 294 -16.04 16.14 4.59
CA ASP A 294 -17.23 16.97 4.57
C ASP A 294 -18.44 16.15 5.04
N TRP A 295 -18.65 16.16 6.36
CA TRP A 295 -19.66 15.35 7.01
C TRP A 295 -21.09 15.67 6.58
N ASP A 296 -21.37 16.93 6.28
CA ASP A 296 -22.71 17.40 5.95
C ASP A 296 -23.07 17.11 4.49
N ALA A 297 -22.06 16.84 3.65
CA ALA A 297 -22.23 16.46 2.26
C ALA A 297 -22.20 14.94 2.00
N ILE A 298 -22.15 14.10 3.04
CA ILE A 298 -22.21 12.63 2.88
C ILE A 298 -23.56 12.22 2.28
N ASP A 299 -23.51 11.58 1.12
CA ASP A 299 -24.71 11.23 0.35
C ASP A 299 -25.22 9.83 0.73
N ARG A 300 -26.05 9.78 1.79
CA ARG A 300 -26.65 8.52 2.28
C ARG A 300 -27.45 7.82 1.18
N GLU A 301 -28.29 8.56 0.46
CA GLU A 301 -29.18 8.01 -0.56
C GLU A 301 -28.37 7.46 -1.74
N GLY A 302 -27.36 8.21 -2.20
CA GLY A 302 -26.45 7.77 -3.25
C GLY A 302 -25.62 6.55 -2.88
N ILE A 303 -25.19 6.41 -1.62
CA ILE A 303 -24.50 5.19 -1.14
C ILE A 303 -25.44 3.98 -1.23
N VAL A 304 -26.67 4.10 -0.73
CA VAL A 304 -27.66 3.01 -0.73
C VAL A 304 -28.04 2.64 -2.17
N GLU A 305 -28.35 3.62 -3.01
CA GLU A 305 -28.65 3.42 -4.43
C GLU A 305 -27.50 2.68 -5.14
N PHE A 306 -26.25 3.13 -4.93
CA PHE A 306 -25.10 2.51 -5.59
C PHE A 306 -24.81 1.09 -5.07
N LEU A 307 -24.77 0.87 -3.76
CA LEU A 307 -24.38 -0.44 -3.22
C LEU A 307 -25.53 -1.45 -3.25
N VAL A 308 -26.73 -1.05 -2.86
CA VAL A 308 -27.89 -1.96 -2.74
C VAL A 308 -28.53 -2.17 -4.10
N ASN A 309 -28.97 -1.10 -4.75
CA ASN A 309 -29.80 -1.23 -5.97
C ASN A 309 -28.95 -1.60 -7.19
N GLN A 310 -27.77 -0.99 -7.35
CA GLN A 310 -26.92 -1.24 -8.54
C GLN A 310 -25.97 -2.43 -8.36
N ARG A 311 -25.58 -2.78 -7.12
CA ARG A 311 -24.56 -3.82 -6.86
C ARG A 311 -25.05 -4.99 -5.99
N GLY A 312 -26.32 -4.97 -5.57
CA GLY A 312 -26.99 -6.09 -4.91
C GLY A 312 -26.53 -6.34 -3.47
N PHE A 313 -26.03 -5.33 -2.76
CA PHE A 313 -25.63 -5.47 -1.36
C PHE A 313 -26.86 -5.55 -0.45
N ASP A 314 -26.72 -6.21 0.69
CA ASP A 314 -27.77 -6.26 1.72
C ASP A 314 -28.06 -4.86 2.30
N SER A 315 -29.31 -4.41 2.13
CA SER A 315 -29.76 -3.07 2.52
C SER A 315 -29.60 -2.79 4.02
N ILE A 316 -29.88 -3.78 4.86
CA ILE A 316 -29.80 -3.63 6.33
C ILE A 316 -28.35 -3.42 6.75
N ARG A 317 -27.41 -4.21 6.20
CA ARG A 317 -25.98 -4.09 6.48
C ARG A 317 -25.41 -2.76 5.99
N VAL A 318 -25.76 -2.33 4.77
CA VAL A 318 -25.31 -1.06 4.21
C VAL A 318 -25.80 0.10 5.08
N ASN A 319 -27.09 0.16 5.39
CA ASN A 319 -27.65 1.23 6.23
C ASN A 319 -26.97 1.31 7.61
N ARG A 320 -26.79 0.17 8.29
CA ARG A 320 -26.09 0.13 9.58
C ARG A 320 -24.66 0.65 9.49
N ALA A 321 -23.96 0.35 8.41
CA ALA A 321 -22.60 0.83 8.18
C ALA A 321 -22.57 2.34 7.89
N VAL A 322 -23.53 2.86 7.12
CA VAL A 322 -23.69 4.30 6.90
C VAL A 322 -24.01 5.03 8.21
N ASP A 323 -24.89 4.47 9.05
CA ASP A 323 -25.19 5.04 10.37
C ASP A 323 -23.93 5.14 11.24
N LYS A 324 -23.06 4.11 11.21
CA LYS A 324 -21.76 4.14 11.89
C LYS A 324 -20.84 5.23 11.35
N LEU A 325 -20.79 5.41 10.03
CA LEU A 325 -20.03 6.48 9.40
C LEU A 325 -20.51 7.83 9.94
N LEU A 326 -21.80 8.14 9.80
CA LEU A 326 -22.38 9.42 10.21
C LEU A 326 -22.20 9.68 11.73
N ASN A 327 -22.36 8.65 12.56
CA ASN A 327 -22.15 8.72 14.01
C ASN A 327 -20.68 8.87 14.43
N SER A 328 -19.74 8.86 13.48
CA SER A 328 -18.31 9.09 13.74
C SER A 328 -17.89 10.54 13.63
N LYS A 329 -18.82 11.44 13.26
CA LYS A 329 -18.61 12.91 13.28
C LYS A 329 -18.09 13.32 14.66
N GLY A 330 -16.92 13.96 14.70
CA GLY A 330 -16.28 14.47 15.92
C GLY A 330 -15.32 13.52 16.66
N LYS A 331 -15.24 12.23 16.29
CA LYS A 331 -14.36 11.24 16.97
C LYS A 331 -12.85 11.43 16.74
N GLY A 332 -12.43 12.32 15.85
CA GLY A 332 -11.01 12.62 15.54
C GLY A 332 -10.54 14.04 15.91
N THR A 333 -11.43 14.89 16.43
CA THR A 333 -11.10 16.30 16.76
C THR A 333 -10.46 16.47 18.13
N GLN A 334 -10.68 15.53 19.06
CA GLN A 334 -10.22 15.66 20.45
C GLN A 334 -8.69 15.45 20.62
N GLY A 335 -8.01 14.79 19.68
CA GLY A 335 -6.55 14.58 19.69
C GLY A 335 -5.71 15.60 18.91
N ARG A 336 -6.33 16.62 18.27
CA ARG A 336 -5.61 17.61 17.44
C ARG A 336 -4.71 18.58 18.22
N LEU A 337 -4.84 18.65 19.54
CA LEU A 337 -4.00 19.51 20.40
C LEU A 337 -2.51 19.16 20.31
N ASP A 338 -2.15 17.88 20.14
CA ASP A 338 -0.74 17.45 20.07
C ASP A 338 -0.04 17.85 18.76
N LEU A 339 -0.80 18.04 17.66
CA LEU A 339 -0.28 18.54 16.39
C LEU A 339 0.00 20.05 16.42
N PHE A 340 -0.72 20.80 17.24
CA PHE A 340 -0.47 22.24 17.44
C PHE A 340 0.83 22.49 18.22
N LEU A 341 1.17 21.62 19.17
CA LEU A 341 2.36 21.78 20.01
C LEU A 341 3.69 21.41 19.33
N ARG A 342 3.64 20.71 18.19
CA ARG A 342 4.85 20.36 17.41
C ARG A 342 5.27 21.41 16.37
N GLY A 343 4.43 22.42 16.11
CA GLY A 343 4.73 23.51 15.19
C GLY A 343 5.38 24.75 15.84
N SER A 344 5.75 24.68 17.11
CA SER A 344 6.25 25.84 17.89
C SER A 344 7.61 25.62 18.55
N LYS A 345 8.49 24.81 17.96
CA LYS A 345 9.91 24.74 18.37
C LYS A 345 10.84 24.68 17.17
#